data_AF-A0A6F8PJP0-F1
#
_entry.id   AF-A0A6F8PJP0-F1
#
_cell.length_a   1.000
_cell.length_b   1.000
_cell.length_c   1.000
_cell.angle_alpha   90.00
_cell.angle_beta   90.00
_cell.angle_gamma   90.00
#
_symmetry.space_group_name_H-M   'P 1'
#
loop_
_entity.id
_entity.type
_entity.pdbx_description
1 polymer ?
#
loop_
_entity_poly.entity_id
_entity_poly.type
_entity_poly.pdbx_seq_one_letter_code
_entity_poly.pdbx_strand_id
1 'polypeptide(L)'
;MYAVEFETVIQDGLIKIPADFAEFKSQAVRVVLMMDEAPKQVKIAKLQALVDEGLASGISHETMQTLQEKALNRFKNQENL
;
A
#
# COMPACT_ATOMS: atom_id res chain seq x y z
N MET A 1 26.93 0.52 24.55
CA MET A 1 26.07 -0.15 23.55
C MET A 1 26.27 0.59 22.25
N TYR A 2 26.76 -0.08 21.21
CA TYR A 2 27.02 0.52 19.90
C TYR A 2 25.95 0.03 18.91
N ALA A 3 25.39 0.95 18.12
CA ALA A 3 24.44 0.64 17.06
C ALA A 3 25.16 0.80 15.71
N VAL A 4 24.98 -0.17 14.83
CA VAL A 4 25.47 -0.11 13.45
C VAL A 4 24.28 0.18 12.55
N GLU A 5 24.39 1.23 11.76
CA GLU A 5 23.34 1.68 10.85
C GLU A 5 23.79 1.42 9.41
N PHE A 6 22.91 0.79 8.64
CA PHE A 6 23.11 0.57 7.22
C PHE A 6 21.76 0.56 6.51
N GLU A 7 21.77 0.97 5.25
CA GLU A 7 20.60 0.85 4.38
C GLU A 7 20.61 -0.51 3.69
N THR A 8 19.43 -1.13 3.60
CA THR A 8 19.27 -2.40 2.89
C THR A 8 17.84 -2.55 2.39
N VAL A 9 17.63 -3.55 1.55
CA VAL A 9 16.32 -3.87 0.97
C VAL A 9 15.80 -5.15 1.59
N ILE A 10 14.50 -5.17 1.91
CA ILE A 10 13.79 -6.37 2.29
C ILE A 10 13.36 -7.10 1.01
N GLN A 11 13.85 -8.32 0.81
CA GLN A 11 13.47 -9.19 -0.32
C GLN A 11 12.86 -10.46 0.24
N ASP A 12 11.63 -10.80 -0.17
CA ASP A 12 10.90 -11.99 0.29
C ASP A 12 10.80 -12.12 1.83
N GLY A 13 10.68 -10.98 2.52
CA GLY A 13 10.62 -10.92 3.98
C GLY A 13 11.96 -11.11 4.68
N LEU A 14 13.08 -11.19 3.95
CA LEU A 14 14.43 -11.32 4.47
C LEU A 14 15.20 -10.00 4.32
N ILE A 15 15.91 -9.63 5.39
CA ILE A 15 16.85 -8.50 5.40
C ILE A 15 18.24 -9.05 5.12
N LYS A 16 18.89 -8.57 4.06
CA LYS A 16 20.28 -8.92 3.75
C LYS A 16 21.22 -7.94 4.46
N ILE A 17 22.00 -8.44 5.41
CA ILE A 17 23.08 -7.68 6.02
C ILE A 17 24.21 -7.54 4.99
N PRO A 18 24.68 -6.32 4.67
CA PRO A 18 25.78 -6.11 3.73
C PRO A 18 27.05 -6.85 4.14
N ALA A 19 27.88 -7.22 3.16
CA ALA A 19 29.08 -8.03 3.38
C ALA A 19 30.09 -7.35 4.32
N ASP A 20 30.11 -6.01 4.34
CA ASP A 20 30.99 -5.19 5.17
C ASP A 20 30.70 -5.35 6.68
N PHE A 21 29.53 -5.89 7.03
CA PHE A 21 29.09 -6.16 8.39
C PHE A 21 29.11 -7.67 8.72
N ALA A 22 30.02 -8.42 8.08
CA ALA A 22 30.14 -9.87 8.26
C ALA A 22 30.46 -10.30 9.71
N GLU A 23 30.95 -9.38 10.55
CA GLU A 23 31.21 -9.60 11.97
C GLU A 23 29.97 -10.06 12.76
N PHE A 24 28.76 -9.74 12.29
CA PHE A 24 27.50 -10.14 12.93
C PHE A 24 26.97 -11.50 12.46
N LYS A 25 27.61 -12.17 11.50
CA LYS A 25 27.09 -13.41 10.89
C LYS A 25 26.96 -14.59 11.86
N SER A 26 27.73 -14.59 12.94
CA SER A 26 27.80 -15.74 13.87
C SER A 26 27.31 -15.41 15.28
N GLN A 27 26.63 -14.27 15.46
CA GLN A 27 26.15 -13.82 16.77
C GLN A 27 24.65 -13.51 16.71
N ALA A 28 23.94 -13.82 17.80
CA ALA A 28 22.57 -13.37 17.96
C ALA A 28 22.58 -11.85 18.22
N VAL A 29 22.02 -11.08 17.28
CA VAL A 29 21.97 -9.62 17.36
C VAL A 29 20.53 -9.12 17.45
N ARG A 30 20.32 -8.01 18.16
CA ARG A 30 19.05 -7.29 18.17
C ARG A 30 19.04 -6.27 17.03
N VAL A 31 18.03 -6.35 16.16
CA VAL A 31 17.88 -5.45 15.01
C VAL A 31 16.78 -4.43 15.28
N VAL A 32 17.01 -3.18 14.87
CA VAL A 32 16.01 -2.11 14.86
C VAL A 32 15.78 -1.70 13.41
N LEU A 33 14.53 -1.72 12.95
CA LEU A 33 14.17 -1.34 11.58
C LEU A 33 13.65 0.08 11.57
N MET A 34 14.31 0.95 10.81
CA MET A 34 13.85 2.29 10.51
C MET A 34 13.35 2.28 9.06
N MET A 35 12.05 2.48 8.88
CA MET A 35 11.42 2.50 7.55
C MET A 35 10.98 3.91 7.23
N ASP A 36 11.17 4.33 5.98
CA ASP A 36 10.58 5.57 5.50
C ASP A 36 9.04 5.45 5.48
N GLU A 37 8.37 6.39 6.11
CA GLU A 37 6.91 6.46 6.13
C GLU A 37 6.33 7.12 4.88
N ALA A 38 7.14 7.76 4.03
CA ALA A 38 6.66 8.48 2.86
C ALA A 38 5.76 7.62 1.95
N PRO A 39 6.07 6.35 1.61
CA PRO A 39 5.19 5.50 0.81
C PRO A 39 3.82 5.25 1.47
N LYS A 40 3.81 5.13 2.81
CA LYS A 40 2.58 4.96 3.60
C LYS A 40 1.76 6.24 3.60
N GLN A 41 2.39 7.40 3.74
CA GLN A 41 1.74 8.70 3.69
C GLN A 41 1.12 8.97 2.32
N VAL A 42 1.81 8.65 1.22
CA VAL A 42 1.25 8.73 -0.15
C VAL A 42 0.01 7.85 -0.30
N LYS A 43 0.04 6.63 0.25
CA LYS A 43 -1.12 5.73 0.20
C LYS A 43 -2.31 6.30 1.00
N ILE A 44 -2.05 6.86 2.18
CA ILE A 44 -3.08 7.50 3.01
C ILE A 44 -3.69 8.71 2.29
N ALA A 45 -2.86 9.58 1.72
CA ALA A 45 -3.32 10.74 0.96
C ALA A 45 -4.19 10.33 -0.24
N LYS A 46 -3.79 9.28 -0.96
CA LYS A 46 -4.60 8.73 -2.07
C LYS A 46 -5.95 8.20 -1.60
N LEU A 47 -5.99 7.50 -0.47
CA LEU A 47 -7.24 6.99 0.09
C LEU A 47 -8.15 8.12 0.57
N GLN A 48 -7.59 9.16 1.20
CA GLN A 48 -8.32 10.35 1.61
C GLN A 48 -8.95 11.05 0.40
N ALA A 49 -8.20 11.23 -0.69
CA ALA A 49 -8.73 11.83 -1.92
C ALA A 49 -9.93 11.06 -2.49
N LEU A 50 -9.89 9.72 -2.49
CA LEU A 50 -11.02 8.88 -2.94
C LEU A 50 -12.24 9.01 -2.01
N VAL A 51 -12.02 9.11 -0.70
CA VAL A 51 -13.09 9.33 0.27
C VAL A 51 -13.71 10.70 0.08
N ASP A 52 -12.90 11.74 -0.09
CA ASP A 52 -13.36 13.12 -0.29
C ASP A 52 -14.17 13.24 -1.60
N GLU A 53 -13.74 12.58 -2.67
CA GLU A 53 -14.50 12.48 -3.92
C GLU A 53 -15.85 11.76 -3.72
N GLY A 54 -15.86 10.65 -2.97
CA GLY A 54 -17.07 9.93 -2.62
C GLY A 54 -18.06 10.76 -1.78
N LEU A 55 -17.54 11.59 -0.86
CA LEU A 55 -18.37 12.50 -0.05
C LEU A 55 -18.90 13.66 -0.90
N ALA A 56 -18.06 14.24 -1.77
CA ALA A 56 -18.45 15.34 -2.66
C ALA A 56 -19.47 14.92 -3.72
N SER A 57 -19.38 13.67 -4.22
CA SER A 57 -20.35 13.10 -5.17
C SER A 57 -21.70 12.75 -4.55
N GLY A 58 -21.81 12.81 -3.22
CA GLY A 58 -23.04 12.56 -2.47
C GLY A 58 -23.22 11.08 -2.10
N ILE A 59 -23.90 10.84 -0.97
CA ILE A 59 -24.17 9.48 -0.49
C ILE A 59 -25.16 8.81 -1.43
N SER A 60 -24.73 7.74 -2.09
CA SER A 60 -25.60 6.91 -2.90
C SER A 60 -26.65 6.22 -2.03
N HIS A 61 -27.92 6.33 -2.43
CA HIS A 61 -29.05 5.61 -1.84
C HIS A 61 -29.44 4.40 -2.72
N GLU A 62 -28.60 4.05 -3.68
CA GLU A 62 -28.88 2.96 -4.63
C GLU A 62 -28.68 1.60 -3.96
N THR A 63 -29.60 0.68 -4.22
CA THR A 63 -29.45 -0.71 -3.79
C THR A 63 -28.51 -1.45 -4.76
N MET A 64 -27.92 -2.55 -4.30
CA MET A 64 -27.09 -3.41 -5.16
C MET A 64 -27.83 -3.87 -6.43
N GLN A 65 -29.13 -4.13 -6.33
CA GLN A 65 -29.97 -4.51 -7.46
C GLN A 65 -30.04 -3.39 -8.51
N THR A 66 -30.31 -2.16 -8.08
CA THR A 66 -30.35 -0.99 -8.99
C THR A 66 -28.99 -0.70 -9.64
N LEU A 67 -27.89 -0.92 -8.90
CA LEU A 67 -26.54 -0.79 -9.44
C LEU A 67 -26.25 -1.83 -10.52
N GLN A 68 -26.67 -3.08 -10.30
CA GLN A 68 -26.50 -4.17 -11.26
C GLN A 68 -27.27 -3.92 -12.55
N GLU A 69 -28.51 -3.47 -12.46
CA GLU A 69 -29.34 -3.12 -13.62
C GLU A 69 -28.72 -1.96 -14.43
N LYS A 70 -28.24 -0.91 -13.75
CA LYS A 70 -27.53 0.20 -14.40
C LYS A 70 -26.25 -0.26 -15.09
N ALA A 71 -25.46 -1.13 -14.45
CA ALA A 71 -24.24 -1.66 -15.05
C ALA A 71 -24.54 -2.49 -16.30
N LEU A 72 -25.55 -3.36 -16.23
CA LEU A 72 -25.97 -4.18 -17.36
C LEU A 72 -26.47 -3.33 -18.54
N ASN A 73 -27.23 -2.26 -18.26
CA ASN A 73 -27.71 -1.34 -19.28
C ASN A 73 -26.57 -0.55 -19.94
N ARG A 74 -25.56 -0.12 -19.16
CA ARG A 74 -24.35 0.52 -19.74
C ARG A 74 -23.58 -0.44 -20.65
N PHE A 75 -23.41 -1.69 -20.22
CA PHE A 75 -22.72 -2.71 -21.02
C PHE A 75 -23.41 -2.96 -22.36
N LYS A 76 -24.73 -3.17 -22.35
CA LYS A 76 -25.53 -3.39 -23.58
C LYS A 76 -25.53 -2.19 -24.53
N ASN A 77 -25.47 -0.98 -23.99
CA ASN A 77 -25.40 0.25 -24.80
C ASN A 77 -24.02 0.48 -25.42
N GLN A 78 -22.96 -0.09 -24.84
CA GLN A 78 -21.60 -0.04 -25.41
C GLN A 78 -21.38 -1.05 -26.54
N GLU A 79 -22.13 -2.17 -26.60
CA GLU A 79 -22.07 -3.13 -27.70
C GLU A 79 -22.84 -2.69 -28.97
N ASN A 80 -23.64 -1.63 -28.91
CA ASN A 80 -24.40 -1.09 -30.04
C ASN A 80 -23.75 0.16 -30.68
N LEU A 81 -22.46 0.39 -30.42
CA LEU A 81 -21.59 1.41 -31.01
C LEU A 81 -20.40 0.73 -31.71
#